data_AF-A0A6N3EUG2-F1
#
_entry.id   AF-A0A6N3EUG2-F1
#
_cell.length_a   1.000
_cell.length_b   1.000
_cell.length_c   1.000
_cell.angle_alpha   90.00
_cell.angle_beta   90.00
_cell.angle_gamma   90.00
#
_symmetry.space_group_name_H-M   'P 1'
#
loop_
_entity.id
_entity.type
_entity.pdbx_description
1 polymer ?
#
loop_
_entity_poly.entity_id
_entity_poly.type
_entity_poly.pdbx_seq_one_letter_code
_entity_poly.pdbx_strand_id
1 'polypeptide(L)' 'MKLTIYWVTKDESIRSRIRKRFGIPWGMTVNKETQVEIRDEDMDLLRETEKRGFIQIRFKKR' A
#
# COMPACT_ATOMS: atom_id res chain seq x y z
N MET A 1 7.90 8.83 4.28
CA MET A 1 8.30 7.60 5.00
C MET A 1 8.34 6.38 4.07
N LYS A 2 9.37 5.52 4.17
CA LYS A 2 9.41 4.23 3.46
C LYS A 2 8.77 3.14 4.31
N LEU A 3 7.83 2.40 3.73
CA LEU A 3 7.16 1.28 4.39
C LEU A 3 6.88 0.15 3.39
N THR A 4 6.51 -1.02 3.89
CA THR A 4 6.04 -2.13 3.05
C THR A 4 4.54 -2.27 3.23
N ILE A 5 3.80 -2.38 2.12
CA ILE A 5 2.40 -2.79 2.17
C ILE A 5 2.25 -4.21 1.66
N TYR A 6 1.34 -4.97 2.26
CA TYR A 6 0.87 -6.25 1.73
C TYR A 6 -0.52 -6.06 1.12
N TRP A 7 -0.71 -6.52 -0.11
CA TRP A 7 -1.99 -6.46 -0.80
C TRP A 7 -2.91 -7.59 -0.31
N VAL A 8 -3.96 -7.22 0.42
CA VAL A 8 -5.00 -8.15 0.87
C VAL A 8 -6.04 -8.37 -0.22
N THR A 9 -6.46 -7.27 -0.87
CA THR A 9 -7.43 -7.34 -1.97
C THR A 9 -6.87 -8.06 -3.20
N LYS A 10 -7.72 -8.86 -3.84
CA LYS A 10 -7.45 -9.51 -5.14
C LYS A 10 -8.00 -8.69 -6.32
N ASP A 11 -8.78 -7.64 -6.04
CA ASP A 11 -9.42 -6.80 -7.05
C ASP A 11 -8.41 -5.78 -7.61
N GLU A 12 -8.03 -5.96 -8.87
CA GLU A 12 -7.05 -5.10 -9.54
C GLU A 12 -7.57 -3.67 -9.74
N SER A 13 -8.90 -3.45 -9.80
CA SER A 13 -9.48 -2.10 -9.88
C SER A 13 -9.24 -1.32 -8.58
N ILE A 14 -9.28 -1.99 -7.43
CA ILE A 14 -8.99 -1.39 -6.13
C ILE A 14 -7.49 -1.13 -6.02
N ARG A 15 -6.66 -2.08 -6.43
CA ARG A 15 -5.19 -1.92 -6.43
C ARG A 15 -4.75 -0.77 -7.33
N SER A 16 -5.35 -0.63 -8.50
CA SER A 16 -5.11 0.48 -9.43
C SER A 16 -5.49 1.84 -8.81
N ARG A 17 -6.65 1.93 -8.14
CA ARG A 17 -7.07 3.14 -7.42
C ARG A 17 -6.11 3.52 -6.29
N ILE A 18 -5.71 2.55 -5.47
CA ILE A 18 -4.74 2.77 -4.38
C ILE A 18 -3.39 3.22 -4.96
N ARG A 19 -2.91 2.54 -6.01
CA ARG A 19 -1.68 2.93 -6.71
C ARG A 19 -1.72 4.36 -7.21
N LYS A 20 -2.80 4.74 -7.91
CA LYS A 20 -2.98 6.10 -8.41
C LYS A 20 -3.06 7.13 -7.28
N ARG A 21 -3.74 6.80 -6.17
CA ARG A 21 -3.92 7.70 -5.03
C ARG A 21 -2.60 7.98 -4.31
N PHE A 22 -1.76 6.97 -4.12
CA PHE A 22 -0.52 7.06 -3.35
C PHE A 22 0.74 7.12 -4.22
N GLY A 23 0.61 7.26 -5.54
CA GLY A 23 1.74 7.31 -6.47
C GLY A 23 2.57 6.02 -6.54
N ILE A 24 1.98 4.87 -6.25
CA ILE A 24 2.68 3.58 -6.25
C ILE A 24 2.80 3.06 -7.69
N PRO A 25 4.00 2.75 -8.18
CA PRO A 25 4.18 2.25 -9.54
C PRO A 25 3.50 0.89 -9.75
N TRP A 26 3.16 0.59 -11.01
CA TRP A 26 2.46 -0.64 -11.41
C TRP A 26 3.34 -1.93 -11.33
N GLY A 27 4.54 -1.85 -10.77
CA GLY A 27 5.58 -2.87 -10.82
C GLY A 27 5.46 -4.07 -9.85
N MET A 28 6.54 -4.86 -9.79
CA MET A 28 6.65 -6.14 -9.09
C MET A 28 6.12 -6.09 -7.65
N THR A 29 5.14 -6.95 -7.40
CA THR A 29 4.80 -7.39 -6.04
C THR A 29 5.59 -8.67 -5.77
N VAL A 30 6.47 -8.66 -4.78
CA VAL A 30 7.14 -9.88 -4.32
C VAL A 30 6.32 -10.43 -3.16
N ASN A 31 5.76 -11.64 -3.28
CA ASN A 31 4.89 -12.24 -2.26
C ASN A 31 3.70 -11.35 -1.83
N LYS A 32 3.10 -10.64 -2.81
CA LYS A 32 2.04 -9.63 -2.58
C LYS A 32 2.48 -8.45 -1.70
N GLU A 33 3.77 -8.26 -1.48
CA GLU A 33 4.32 -7.09 -0.80
C GLU A 33 4.85 -6.08 -1.82
N THR A 34 4.67 -4.80 -1.52
CA THR A 34 5.23 -3.68 -2.27
C THR A 34 5.86 -2.70 -1.30
N GLN A 35 7.11 -2.33 -1.54
CA GLN A 35 7.73 -1.24 -0.82
C GLN A 35 7.27 0.09 -1.43
N VAL A 36 6.78 0.98 -0.58
CA VAL A 36 6.21 2.26 -0.98
C VAL A 36 6.82 3.38 -0.17
N GLU A 37 6.95 4.53 -0.79
CA GLU A 37 7.31 5.77 -0.13
C GLU A 37 6.06 6.64 -0.06
N ILE A 38 5.58 6.87 1.17
CA ILE A 38 4.32 7.57 1.43
C ILE A 38 4.66 8.87 2.15
N ARG A 39 4.02 9.97 1.75
CA ARG A 39 4.16 11.27 2.42
C ARG A 39 3.43 11.22 3.76
N ASP A 40 3.92 11.95 4.76
CA ASP A 40 3.33 11.87 6.10
C ASP A 40 1.86 12.34 6.12
N GLU A 41 1.50 13.27 5.23
CA GLU A 41 0.11 13.72 5.01
C GLU A 41 -0.83 12.63 4.51
N ASP A 42 -0.32 11.63 3.78
CA ASP A 42 -1.10 10.53 3.20
C ASP A 42 -1.22 9.33 4.15
N MET A 43 -0.51 9.35 5.29
CA MET A 43 -0.48 8.23 6.23
C MET A 43 -1.83 7.92 6.86
N ASP A 44 -2.63 8.94 7.17
CA ASP A 44 -3.96 8.74 7.73
C ASP A 44 -4.90 8.05 6.73
N LEU A 45 -4.82 8.44 5.46
CA LEU A 45 -5.58 7.79 4.39
C LEU A 45 -5.08 6.37 4.12
N LEU A 46 -3.78 6.13 4.22
CA LEU A 46 -3.22 4.79 4.06
C LEU A 46 -3.69 3.85 5.19
N ARG A 47 -3.70 4.33 6.44
CA ARG A 47 -4.25 3.60 7.59
C ARG A 47 -5.74 3.32 7.46
N GLU A 48 -6.50 4.27 6.92
CA GLU A 48 -7.92 4.06 6.60
C GLU A 48 -8.10 2.98 5.52
N THR A 49 -7.22 2.96 4.51
CA THR A 49 -7.19 1.92 3.47
C THR A 49 -6.86 0.53 4.05
N GLU A 50 -5.99 0.48 5.06
CA GLU A 50 -5.70 -0.71 5.85
C GLU A 50 -6.90 -1.16 6.69
N LYS A 51 -7.56 -0.24 7.42
CA LYS A 51 -8.76 -0.53 8.21
C LYS A 51 -9.90 -1.11 7.38
N ARG A 52 -10.03 -0.67 6.12
CA ARG A 52 -11.00 -1.20 5.15
C ARG A 52 -10.65 -2.59 4.62
N GLY A 53 -9.47 -3.13 4.96
CA GLY A 53 -9.04 -4.47 4.61
C GLY A 53 -8.48 -4.62 3.20
N PHE A 54 -8.10 -3.52 2.53
CA PHE A 54 -7.52 -3.60 1.18
C PHE A 54 -6.02 -3.90 1.21
N ILE A 55 -5.32 -3.37 2.21
CA ILE A 55 -3.87 -3.50 2.40
C ILE A 55 -3.55 -3.79 3.88
N GLN A 56 -2.33 -4.23 4.16
CA GLN A 56 -1.74 -4.24 5.50
C GLN A 56 -0.42 -3.48 5.46
N ILE A 57 -0.22 -2.55 6.38
CA ILE A 57 1.00 -1.80 6.57
C ILE A 57 1.96 -2.66 7.40
N ARG A 58 3.12 -2.98 6.82
CA ARG A 58 4.17 -3.78 7.45
C ARG A 58 5.40 -2.92 7.68
N PHE A 59 5.72 -2.69 8.95
CA PHE A 59 7.00 -2.14 9.37
C PHE A 59 7.98 -3.30 9.54
N LYS A 60 8.78 -3.59 8.52
CA LYS A 60 9.93 -4.48 8.70
C LYS A 60 10.97 -3.73 9.53
N LYS A 61 11.17 -4.15 10.79
CA LYS A 61 12.35 -3.73 11.56
C LYS A 61 13.58 -4.22 10.80
N ARG A 62 14.51 -3.30 10.57
CA ARG A 62 15.82 -3.59 9.99
C ARG A 62 16.69 -4.31 11.02
#